data_AF-A0A3A4PMF5-F1
#
_entry.id   AF-A0A3A4PMF5-F1
#
_cell.length_a   1.000
_cell.length_b   1.000
_cell.length_c   1.000
_cell.angle_alpha   90.00
_cell.angle_beta   90.00
_cell.angle_gamma   90.00
#
_symmetry.space_group_name_H-M   'P 1'
#
loop_
_entity.id
_entity.type
_entity.pdbx_description
1 polymer ?
#
loop_
_entity_poly.entity_id
_entity_poly.type
_entity_poly.pdbx_seq_one_letter_code
_entity_poly.pdbx_strand_id
1 'polypeptide(L)' 'MCEPFPCPECGAMQMVFTVEDYRTEDGLTVPHLRHLKCNACNERFFDDEAMHCIQAERDRLHWWAKPQTARFEPTLPD' A
#
# COMPACT_ATOMS: atom_id res chain seq x y z
N MET A 1 22.40 -14.44 -2.49
CA MET A 1 23.25 -13.24 -2.41
C MET A 1 22.36 -12.06 -2.78
N CYS A 2 22.11 -11.12 -1.88
CA CYS A 2 21.34 -9.91 -2.22
C CYS A 2 22.34 -8.86 -2.64
N GLU A 3 22.54 -8.70 -3.95
CA GLU A 3 23.37 -7.64 -4.49
C GLU A 3 22.64 -6.29 -4.29
N PRO A 4 23.34 -5.25 -3.81
CA PRO A 4 22.74 -3.94 -3.65
C PRO A 4 22.36 -3.35 -5.01
N PHE A 5 21.09 -2.99 -5.18
CA PHE A 5 20.60 -2.42 -6.43
C PHE A 5 21.01 -0.95 -6.58
N PRO A 6 21.42 -0.52 -7.79
CA PRO A 6 21.67 0.89 -8.07
C PRO A 6 20.35 1.66 -8.04
N CYS A 7 20.31 2.74 -7.27
CA CYS A 7 19.18 3.66 -7.28
C CYS A 7 19.10 4.37 -8.65
N PRO A 8 17.94 4.37 -9.33
CA PRO A 8 17.81 5.01 -10.65
C PRO A 8 17.92 6.54 -10.58
N GLU A 9 17.65 7.13 -9.41
CA GLU A 9 17.62 8.58 -9.23
C GLU A 9 18.99 9.17 -8.89
N CYS A 10 19.76 8.51 -8.01
CA CYS A 10 21.07 8.98 -7.57
C CYS A 10 22.26 8.11 -8.02
N GLY A 11 22.02 6.94 -8.61
CA GLY A 11 23.06 5.99 -9.03
C GLY A 11 23.75 5.24 -7.88
N ALA A 12 23.39 5.49 -6.61
CA ALA A 12 24.02 4.83 -5.47
C ALA A 12 23.53 3.38 -5.32
N MET A 13 24.47 2.44 -5.16
CA MET A 13 24.18 1.03 -4.84
C MET A 13 23.89 0.85 -3.35
N GLN A 14 22.91 1.58 -2.83
CA GLN A 14 22.49 1.55 -1.42
C GLN A 14 20.96 1.44 -1.29
N MET A 15 20.31 0.76 -2.23
CA MET A 15 18.91 0.39 -2.08
C MET A 15 18.77 -0.79 -1.13
N VAL A 16 17.95 -0.62 -0.09
CA VAL A 16 17.65 -1.65 0.90
C VAL A 16 16.16 -1.88 0.98
N PHE A 17 15.77 -3.15 1.11
CA PHE A 17 14.38 -3.50 1.39
C PHE A 17 14.07 -3.21 2.84
N THR A 18 13.06 -2.38 3.07
CA THR A 18 12.59 -1.98 4.38
C THR A 18 11.13 -2.40 4.53
N VAL A 19 10.75 -2.78 5.75
CA VAL A 19 9.38 -3.13 6.09
C VAL A 19 8.98 -2.23 7.25
N GLU A 20 8.14 -1.25 6.97
CA GLU A 20 7.66 -0.26 7.95
C GLU A 20 6.15 -0.04 7.76
N ASP A 21 5.49 0.46 8.80
CA ASP A 21 4.12 0.97 8.67
C ASP A 21 4.11 2.24 7.82
N TYR A 22 3.38 2.20 6.71
CA TYR A 22 3.24 3.34 5.81
C TYR A 22 1.86 3.97 5.96
N ARG A 23 1.83 5.26 6.28
CA ARG A 23 0.60 6.04 6.30
C ARG A 23 0.42 6.76 4.97
N THR A 24 -0.64 6.43 4.25
CA THR A 24 -1.02 7.12 3.01
C THR A 24 -1.62 8.50 3.31
N GLU A 25 -1.63 9.38 2.31
CA GLU A 25 -2.22 10.72 2.42
C GLU A 25 -3.73 10.67 2.73
N ASP A 26 -4.42 9.61 2.30
CA ASP A 26 -5.83 9.37 2.63
C ASP A 26 -6.06 9.06 4.13
N GLY A 27 -5.00 8.94 4.93
CA GLY A 27 -5.06 8.60 6.35
C GLY A 27 -5.13 7.11 6.64
N LEU A 28 -5.07 6.24 5.62
CA LEU A 28 -4.95 4.79 5.77
C LEU A 28 -3.53 4.43 6.25
N THR A 29 -3.45 3.58 7.27
CA THR A 29 -2.18 3.04 7.75
C THR A 29 -2.04 1.61 7.24
N VAL A 30 -1.02 1.35 6.42
CA VAL A 30 -0.69 0.04 5.86
C VAL A 30 0.45 -0.56 6.70
N PRO A 31 0.15 -1.48 7.62
CA PRO A 31 1.19 -2.09 8.45
C PRO A 31 2.04 -3.06 7.64
N HIS A 32 3.34 -3.14 7.97
CA HIS A 32 4.30 -4.04 7.33
C HIS A 32 4.38 -3.87 5.80
N LEU A 33 4.36 -2.61 5.32
CA LEU A 33 4.52 -2.36 3.91
C LEU A 33 6.00 -2.55 3.54
N ARG A 34 6.25 -3.54 2.69
CA ARG A 34 7.58 -3.77 2.12
C ARG A 34 7.83 -2.77 1.01
N HIS A 35 8.89 -1.99 1.12
CA HIS A 35 9.31 -1.06 0.08
C HIS A 35 10.83 -0.95 0.01
N LEU A 36 11.33 -0.52 -1.13
CA LEU A 36 12.73 -0.19 -1.31
C LEU A 36 12.99 1.23 -0.80
N LYS A 37 14.11 1.41 -0.13
CA LYS A 37 14.58 2.73 0.32
C LYS A 37 16.04 2.89 -0.05
N CYS A 38 16.38 3.97 -0.74
CA CYS A 38 17.78 4.31 -0.99
C CYS A 38 18.35 5.03 0.23
N ASN A 39 19.41 4.51 0.85
CA ASN A 39 20.03 5.17 2.00
C ASN A 39 20.84 6.44 1.63
N ALA A 40 21.16 6.62 0.34
CA ALA A 40 21.95 7.75 -0.13
C ALA A 40 21.10 8.99 -0.43
N CYS A 41 20.05 8.86 -1.24
CA CYS A 41 19.11 9.96 -1.54
C CYS A 41 17.85 9.96 -0.64
N ASN A 42 17.69 8.94 0.20
CA ASN A 42 16.53 8.76 1.09
C ASN A 42 15.19 8.53 0.36
N GLU A 43 15.27 8.20 -0.91
CA GLU A 43 14.12 7.98 -1.78
C GLU A 43 13.47 6.62 -1.54
N ARG A 44 12.14 6.59 -1.67
CA ARG A 44 11.32 5.42 -1.41
C ARG A 44 10.75 4.93 -2.73
N PHE A 45 11.02 3.68 -3.04
CA PHE A 45 10.52 3.01 -4.22
C PHE A 45 9.54 1.93 -3.78
N PHE A 46 8.32 2.02 -4.29
CA PHE A 46 7.28 1.03 -4.04
C PHE A 46 7.18 0.14 -5.27
N ASP A 47 7.59 -1.12 -5.15
CA ASP A 47 7.42 -2.12 -6.19
C ASP A 47 5.93 -2.45 -6.40
N ASP A 48 5.59 -3.13 -7.49
CA ASP A 48 4.22 -3.58 -7.78
C ASP A 48 3.59 -4.33 -6.61
N GLU A 49 4.36 -5.16 -5.90
CA GLU A 49 3.89 -5.88 -4.69
C GLU A 49 3.47 -4.91 -3.58
N ALA A 50 4.24 -3.85 -3.36
CA ALA A 50 3.94 -2.82 -2.37
C ALA A 50 2.66 -2.05 -2.75
N MET A 51 2.54 -1.67 -4.02
CA MET A 51 1.34 -1.02 -4.56
C MET A 51 0.11 -1.92 -4.42
N HIS A 52 0.24 -3.21 -4.70
CA HIS A 52 -0.81 -4.21 -4.48
C HIS A 52 -1.21 -4.31 -3.01
N CYS A 53 -0.26 -4.31 -2.06
CA CYS A 53 -0.57 -4.30 -0.63
C CYS A 53 -1.32 -3.03 -0.19
N ILE A 54 -0.88 -1.86 -0.65
CA ILE A 54 -1.58 -0.59 -0.38
C ILE A 54 -3.01 -0.66 -0.94
N GLN A 55 -3.16 -1.12 -2.19
CA GLN A 55 -4.46 -1.21 -2.84
C GLN A 55 -5.38 -2.23 -2.15
N ALA A 56 -4.84 -3.36 -1.69
CA ALA A 56 -5.59 -4.37 -0.95
C ALA A 56 -6.07 -3.85 0.41
N GLU A 57 -5.24 -3.11 1.15
CA GLU A 57 -5.66 -2.49 2.41
C GLU A 57 -6.68 -1.35 2.17
N ARG A 58 -6.53 -0.59 1.07
CA ARG A 58 -7.57 0.36 0.62
C ARG A 58 -8.88 -0.37 0.35
N ASP A 59 -8.87 -1.44 -0.43
CA ASP A 59 -10.09 -2.19 -0.75
C ASP A 59 -10.75 -2.79 0.51
N ARG A 60 -9.92 -3.33 1.42
CA ARG A 60 -10.36 -3.82 2.73
C ARG A 60 -11.02 -2.73 3.58
N LEU A 61 -10.49 -1.51 3.58
CA LEU A 61 -11.14 -0.39 4.24
C LEU A 61 -12.42 0.06 3.50
N HIS A 62 -12.42 0.04 2.17
CA HIS A 62 -13.61 0.41 1.40
C HIS A 62 -14.73 -0.64 1.54
N TRP A 63 -14.41 -1.88 1.92
CA TRP A 63 -15.42 -2.91 2.25
C TRP A 63 -16.24 -2.57 3.50
N TRP A 64 -15.65 -2.00 4.56
CA TRP A 64 -16.45 -1.58 5.74
C TRP A 64 -17.21 -0.26 5.50
N ALA A 65 -16.79 0.54 4.52
CA ALA A 65 -17.42 1.80 4.15
C ALA A 65 -18.57 1.65 3.15
N LYS A 66 -18.90 0.44 2.66
CA LYS A 66 -20.20 0.23 2.02
C LYS A 66 -21.26 0.23 3.11
N PRO A 67 -22.10 1.27 3.23
CA PRO A 67 -23.31 1.11 4.02
C PRO A 67 -24.06 -0.06 3.39
N GLN A 68 -24.44 -1.04 4.20
CA GLN A 68 -25.43 -2.04 3.80
C GLN A 68 -26.76 -1.30 3.57
N THR A 69 -26.88 -0.53 2.49
CA THR A 69 -28.16 -0.07 1.96
C THR A 69 -28.67 -1.07 0.92
N ALA A 70 -28.45 -2.36 1.15
CA ALA A 70 -29.44 -3.35 0.73
C ALA A 70 -30.59 -3.23 1.75
N ARG A 71 -31.31 -2.11 1.66
CA ARG A 71 -32.60 -1.93 2.30
C ARG A 71 -33.46 -3.02 1.71
N PHE A 72 -33.74 -4.04 2.51
CA PHE A 72 -34.88 -4.92 2.32
C PHE A 72 -36.06 -4.04 1.88
N GLU A 73 -36.49 -4.16 0.63
CA GLU A 73 -37.84 -3.78 0.24
C GLU A 73 -38.70 -5.04 0.44
N PRO A 74 -39.46 -5.16 1.54
CA PRO A 74 -40.55 -6.12 1.58
C PRO A 74 -41.65 -5.59 0.66
N THR A 75 -41.60 -5.96 -0.61
CA THR A 75 -42.72 -5.76 -1.53
C THR A 75 -43.75 -6.85 -1.25
N LEU A 76 -44.71 -6.55 -0.36
CA LEU A 76 -46.05 -7.15 -0.39
C LEU A 76 -46.99 -6.03 -0.84
N PRO A 77 -47.69 -6.15 -1.99
CA PRO A 77 -49.03 -6.76 -2.09
C PRO A 77 -49.26 -7.51 -3.43
N ASP A 78 -50.31 -8.30 -3.72
CA ASP A 78 -51.70 -8.45 -3.22
C ASP A 78 -52.05 -9.94 -3.02
#